data_AF-A0A968JAX5-F1
#
_entry.id   AF-A0A968JAX5-F1
#
_cell.length_a   1.000
_cell.length_b   1.000
_cell.length_c   1.000
_cell.angle_alpha   90.00
_cell.angle_beta   90.00
_cell.angle_gamma   90.00
#
_symmetry.space_group_name_H-M   'P 1'
#
loop_
_entity.id
_entity.type
_entity.pdbx_description
1 polymer ?
#
loop_
_entity_poly.entity_id
_entity_poly.type
_entity_poly.pdbx_seq_one_letter_code
_entity_poly.pdbx_strand_id
1 'polypeptide(L)'
;MSIQEQLAQDLKEAMKARDRLRVDVIRNARAALQQAQLDASKQRYDAAAQEIEQRFAGDTAAIEAALNALPTEQVSLTDEEQQQVLAREVKKRRDTADMYRKVNEQERAEQEEAEARILETYLPKQLDAEELRPQIAALIAEHGLSGPADMGKLMPILMERFKGRADGRTLSQLAREQLSSS
;
A
#
# COMPACT_ATOMS: atom_id res chain seq x y z
N MET A 1 -3.14 -11.26 -14.39
CA MET A 1 -3.34 -12.06 -13.18
C MET A 1 -3.23 -11.10 -12.01
N SER A 2 -4.24 -11.04 -11.15
CA SER A 2 -4.19 -10.18 -9.96
C SER A 2 -3.18 -10.73 -8.95
N ILE A 3 -2.75 -9.90 -8.00
CA ILE A 3 -1.85 -10.32 -6.91
C ILE A 3 -2.48 -11.45 -6.10
N GLN A 4 -3.79 -11.38 -5.82
CA GLN A 4 -4.52 -12.45 -5.12
C GLN A 4 -4.50 -13.78 -5.89
N GLU A 5 -4.71 -13.75 -7.20
CA GLU A 5 -4.64 -14.93 -8.06
C GLU A 5 -3.23 -15.52 -8.09
N GLN A 6 -2.21 -14.67 -8.24
CA GLN A 6 -0.81 -15.06 -8.26
C GLN A 6 -0.42 -15.72 -6.92
N LEU A 7 -0.74 -15.09 -5.78
CA LEU A 7 -0.50 -15.67 -4.45
C LEU A 7 -1.21 -17.02 -4.28
N ALA A 8 -2.43 -17.17 -4.80
CA ALA A 8 -3.16 -18.43 -4.72
C ALA A 8 -2.51 -19.55 -5.55
N GLN A 9 -1.97 -19.22 -6.73
CA GLN A 9 -1.20 -20.15 -7.55
C GLN A 9 0.13 -20.52 -6.87
N ASP A 10 0.93 -19.52 -6.49
CA ASP A 10 2.23 -19.71 -5.87
C ASP A 10 2.13 -20.50 -4.55
N LEU A 11 1.03 -20.36 -3.80
CA LEU A 11 0.79 -21.17 -2.61
C LEU A 11 0.70 -22.66 -2.97
N LYS A 12 -0.05 -23.01 -4.02
CA LYS A 12 -0.20 -24.41 -4.47
C LYS A 12 1.16 -24.97 -4.90
N GLU A 13 1.94 -24.18 -5.62
CA GLU A 13 3.28 -24.55 -6.08
C GLU A 13 4.24 -24.75 -4.90
N ALA A 14 4.27 -23.81 -3.95
CA ALA A 14 5.09 -23.91 -2.74
C ALA A 14 4.72 -25.14 -1.88
N MET A 15 3.41 -25.44 -1.74
CA MET A 15 2.95 -26.64 -1.06
C MET A 15 3.41 -27.93 -1.75
N LYS A 16 3.36 -27.98 -3.09
CA LYS A 16 3.85 -29.12 -3.87
C LYS A 16 5.37 -29.29 -3.76
N ALA A 17 6.10 -28.18 -3.75
CA ALA A 17 7.55 -28.15 -3.58
C ALA A 17 8.01 -28.40 -2.13
N ARG A 18 7.08 -28.42 -1.16
CA ARG A 18 7.36 -28.49 0.29
C ARG A 18 8.23 -27.34 0.80
N ASP A 19 8.16 -26.18 0.14
CA ASP A 19 8.81 -24.95 0.56
C ASP A 19 8.02 -24.31 1.72
N ARG A 20 8.38 -24.71 2.94
CA ARG A 20 7.65 -24.29 4.16
C ARG A 20 7.67 -22.77 4.35
N LEU A 21 8.82 -22.13 4.12
CA LEU A 21 8.97 -20.69 4.28
C LEU A 21 8.04 -19.94 3.33
N ARG A 22 8.07 -20.29 2.04
CA ARG A 22 7.22 -19.65 1.03
C ARG A 22 5.74 -19.90 1.29
N VAL A 23 5.37 -21.10 1.75
CA VAL A 23 3.99 -21.41 2.16
C VAL A 23 3.51 -20.49 3.28
N ASP A 24 4.31 -20.31 4.33
CA ASP A 24 3.91 -19.51 5.50
C ASP A 24 3.84 -18.03 5.14
N VAL A 25 4.82 -17.51 4.38
CA VAL A 25 4.82 -16.12 3.90
C VAL A 25 3.59 -15.83 3.03
N ILE A 26 3.27 -16.70 2.07
CA ILE A 26 2.12 -16.48 1.19
C ILE A 26 0.79 -16.55 1.96
N ARG A 27 0.66 -17.46 2.95
CA ARG A 27 -0.54 -17.51 3.79
C ARG A 27 -0.72 -16.23 4.60
N ASN A 28 0.36 -15.74 5.21
CA ASN A 28 0.34 -14.50 5.96
C ASN A 28 0.00 -13.30 5.07
N ALA A 29 0.58 -13.22 3.87
CA ALA A 29 0.27 -12.18 2.89
C ALA A 29 -1.23 -12.18 2.50
N ARG A 30 -1.79 -13.36 2.22
CA ARG A 30 -3.21 -13.50 1.89
C ARG A 30 -4.11 -13.12 3.06
N ALA A 31 -3.73 -13.46 4.29
CA ALA A 31 -4.46 -13.06 5.49
C ALA A 31 -4.42 -11.53 5.68
N ALA A 32 -3.27 -10.90 5.48
CA ALA A 32 -3.13 -9.45 5.54
C ALA A 32 -3.99 -8.73 4.49
N LEU A 33 -4.03 -9.25 3.26
CA LEU A 33 -4.90 -8.73 2.19
C LEU A 33 -6.39 -8.88 2.54
N GLN A 34 -6.79 -10.03 3.09
CA GLN A 34 -8.18 -10.24 3.53
C GLN A 34 -8.55 -9.27 4.67
N GLN A 35 -7.67 -9.08 5.65
CA GLN A 35 -7.91 -8.15 6.74
C GLN A 35 -8.04 -6.71 6.22
N ALA A 36 -7.13 -6.28 5.35
CA ALA A 36 -7.21 -4.97 4.73
C ALA A 36 -8.47 -4.77 3.89
N GLN A 37 -8.97 -5.83 3.24
CA GLN A 37 -10.23 -5.80 2.49
C GLN A 37 -11.43 -5.57 3.42
N LEU A 38 -11.47 -6.24 4.57
CA LEU A 38 -12.51 -6.05 5.58
C LEU A 38 -12.45 -4.62 6.15
N ASP A 39 -11.25 -4.13 6.47
CA ASP A 39 -11.05 -2.79 7.01
C ASP A 39 -11.46 -1.72 5.98
N ALA A 40 -11.08 -1.87 4.71
CA ALA A 40 -11.46 -0.97 3.63
C ALA A 40 -12.98 -0.99 3.37
N SER A 41 -13.61 -2.16 3.43
CA SER A 41 -15.06 -2.29 3.28
C SER A 41 -15.79 -1.52 4.38
N LYS A 42 -15.34 -1.68 5.64
CA LYS A 42 -15.89 -0.94 6.77
C LYS A 42 -15.72 0.57 6.61
N GLN A 43 -14.52 1.02 6.25
CA GLN A 43 -14.23 2.45 6.07
C GLN A 43 -15.07 3.07 4.96
N ARG A 44 -15.25 2.37 3.82
CA ARG A 44 -16.09 2.85 2.71
C ARG A 44 -17.56 2.91 3.10
N TYR A 45 -18.05 1.92 3.85
CA TYR A 45 -19.40 1.95 4.39
C TYR A 45 -19.61 3.13 5.36
N ASP A 46 -18.71 3.30 6.34
CA ASP A 46 -18.78 4.39 7.32
C ASP A 46 -18.76 5.77 6.63
N ALA A 47 -17.92 5.94 5.61
CA ALA A 47 -17.86 7.17 4.81
C ALA A 47 -19.16 7.42 4.02
N ALA A 48 -19.71 6.40 3.38
CA ALA A 48 -20.98 6.51 2.66
C ALA A 48 -22.15 6.84 3.59
N ALA A 49 -22.18 6.24 4.79
CA ALA A 49 -23.20 6.55 5.79
C ALA A 49 -23.13 8.03 6.23
N GLN A 50 -21.94 8.55 6.48
CA GLN A 50 -21.73 9.97 6.81
C GLN A 50 -22.16 10.90 5.67
N GLU A 51 -21.92 10.54 4.42
CA GLU A 51 -22.36 11.31 3.26
C GLU A 51 -23.88 11.33 3.12
N ILE A 52 -24.54 10.19 3.35
CA ILE A 52 -26.00 10.07 3.37
C ILE A 52 -26.60 10.95 4.47
N GLU A 53 -26.07 10.89 5.69
CA GLU A 53 -26.53 11.72 6.81
C GLU A 53 -26.41 13.21 6.50
N GLN A 54 -25.31 13.63 5.88
CA GLN A 54 -25.11 15.01 5.46
C GLN A 54 -26.08 15.43 4.34
N ARG A 55 -26.34 14.54 3.37
CA ARG A 55 -27.19 14.81 2.22
C ARG A 55 -28.66 14.98 2.59
N PHE A 56 -29.18 14.17 3.51
CA PHE A 56 -30.60 14.14 3.87
C PHE A 56 -30.92 14.87 5.19
N ALA A 57 -29.96 15.64 5.72
CA ALA A 57 -30.03 16.45 6.95
C ALA A 57 -31.40 16.51 7.67
N GLY A 58 -31.62 15.56 8.58
CA GLY A 58 -32.81 15.52 9.46
C GLY A 58 -34.02 14.74 8.93
N ASP A 59 -34.01 14.28 7.68
CA ASP A 59 -35.01 13.35 7.14
C ASP A 59 -34.62 11.89 7.46
N THR A 60 -35.02 11.44 8.65
CA THR A 60 -34.70 10.10 9.15
C THR A 60 -35.20 8.99 8.24
N ALA A 61 -36.36 9.17 7.60
CA ALA A 61 -36.93 8.15 6.71
C ALA A 61 -36.11 8.02 5.41
N ALA A 62 -35.65 9.14 4.86
CA ALA A 62 -34.77 9.14 3.69
C ALA A 62 -33.38 8.56 4.02
N ILE A 63 -32.82 8.88 5.19
CA ILE A 63 -31.53 8.32 5.65
C ILE A 63 -31.63 6.80 5.79
N GLU A 64 -32.66 6.30 6.48
CA GLU A 64 -32.85 4.85 6.69
C GLU A 64 -33.03 4.12 5.35
N ALA A 65 -33.83 4.66 4.44
CA ALA A 65 -34.01 4.10 3.10
C ALA A 65 -32.71 4.05 2.30
N ALA A 66 -31.88 5.10 2.38
CA ALA A 66 -30.60 5.17 1.68
C ALA A 66 -29.55 4.22 2.25
N LEU A 67 -29.46 4.09 3.58
CA LEU A 67 -28.56 3.13 4.24
C LEU A 67 -28.92 1.68 3.89
N ASN A 68 -30.21 1.34 3.89
CA ASN A 68 -30.69 0.01 3.50
C ASN A 68 -30.45 -0.31 2.01
N ALA A 69 -30.25 0.72 1.17
CA ALA A 69 -29.90 0.57 -0.23
C ALA A 69 -28.38 0.46 -0.48
N LEU A 70 -27.54 0.64 0.55
CA LEU A 70 -26.10 0.46 0.41
C LEU A 70 -25.79 -1.00 0.09
N PRO A 71 -24.84 -1.26 -0.83
CA PRO A 71 -24.40 -2.61 -1.13
C PRO A 71 -23.79 -3.25 0.13
N THR A 72 -24.23 -4.47 0.43
CA THR A 72 -23.73 -5.26 1.56
C THR A 72 -22.52 -6.13 1.20
N GLU A 73 -22.12 -6.14 -0.07
CA GLU A 73 -20.96 -6.91 -0.55
C GLU A 73 -19.64 -6.31 -0.08
N GLN A 74 -18.69 -7.19 0.24
CA GLN A 74 -17.33 -6.79 0.60
C GLN A 74 -16.68 -6.09 -0.59
N VAL A 75 -16.19 -4.87 -0.35
CA VAL A 75 -15.54 -4.11 -1.40
C VAL A 75 -14.17 -4.72 -1.66
N SER A 76 -13.87 -5.03 -2.91
CA SER A 76 -12.55 -5.52 -3.31
C SER A 76 -11.50 -4.42 -3.19
N LEU A 77 -10.28 -4.82 -2.80
CA LEU A 77 -9.12 -3.93 -2.87
C LEU A 77 -8.71 -3.74 -4.32
N THR A 78 -8.39 -2.51 -4.72
CA THR A 78 -7.74 -2.26 -6.01
C THR A 78 -6.34 -2.87 -6.02
N ASP A 79 -5.76 -3.05 -7.22
CA ASP A 79 -4.39 -3.58 -7.34
C ASP A 79 -3.39 -2.70 -6.59
N GLU A 80 -3.57 -1.38 -6.59
CA GLU A 80 -2.71 -0.45 -5.84
C GLU A 80 -2.87 -0.63 -4.33
N GLU A 81 -4.10 -0.81 -3.84
CA GLU A 81 -4.34 -1.07 -2.41
C GLU A 81 -3.71 -2.39 -1.99
N GLN A 82 -3.78 -3.43 -2.83
CA GLN A 82 -3.11 -4.71 -2.57
C GLN A 82 -1.58 -4.54 -2.52
N GLN A 83 -0.99 -3.80 -3.47
CA GLN A 83 0.44 -3.49 -3.47
C GLN A 83 0.85 -2.72 -2.20
N GLN A 84 0.04 -1.75 -1.76
CA GLN A 84 0.33 -1.02 -0.53
C GLN A 84 0.31 -1.91 0.70
N VAL A 85 -0.61 -2.87 0.78
CA VAL A 85 -0.66 -3.85 1.88
C VAL A 85 0.62 -4.69 1.88
N LEU A 86 1.01 -5.25 0.73
CA LEU A 86 2.23 -6.06 0.64
C LEU A 86 3.50 -5.24 0.91
N ALA A 87 3.58 -4.00 0.44
CA ALA A 87 4.70 -3.09 0.71
C ALA A 87 4.83 -2.78 2.21
N ARG A 88 3.71 -2.62 2.93
CA ARG A 88 3.71 -2.46 4.39
C ARG A 88 4.23 -3.71 5.09
N GLU A 89 3.83 -4.90 4.65
CA GLU A 89 4.33 -6.16 5.22
C GLU A 89 5.84 -6.34 4.96
N VAL A 90 6.34 -6.02 3.76
CA VAL A 90 7.78 -6.00 3.45
C VAL A 90 8.52 -5.06 4.41
N LYS A 91 8.02 -3.83 4.58
CA LYS A 91 8.63 -2.86 5.49
C LYS A 91 8.67 -3.38 6.92
N LYS A 92 7.56 -3.93 7.42
CA LYS A 92 7.46 -4.49 8.78
C LYS A 92 8.50 -5.61 9.01
N ARG A 93 8.70 -6.49 8.03
CA ARG A 93 9.72 -7.54 8.07
C ARG A 93 11.13 -6.95 8.12
N ARG A 94 11.44 -5.96 7.28
CA ARG A 94 12.74 -5.25 7.30
C ARG A 94 12.99 -4.52 8.63
N ASP A 95 12.00 -3.79 9.15
CA ASP A 95 12.09 -3.12 10.45
C ASP A 95 12.36 -4.14 11.58
N THR A 96 11.72 -5.30 11.52
CA THR A 96 11.89 -6.39 12.49
C THR A 96 13.27 -7.04 12.38
N ALA A 97 13.76 -7.25 11.16
CA ALA A 97 15.13 -7.71 10.91
C ALA A 97 16.17 -6.76 11.52
N ASP A 98 16.00 -5.45 11.32
CA ASP A 98 16.87 -4.43 11.92
C ASP A 98 16.85 -4.48 13.45
N MET A 99 15.67 -4.70 14.07
CA MET A 99 15.56 -4.88 15.52
C MET A 99 16.33 -6.11 16.00
N TYR A 100 16.24 -7.25 15.29
CA TYR A 100 17.01 -8.45 15.63
C TYR A 100 18.52 -8.25 15.49
N ARG A 101 18.99 -7.59 14.42
CA ARG A 101 20.43 -7.28 14.26
C ARG A 101 20.96 -6.43 15.41
N LYS A 102 20.18 -5.46 15.91
CA LYS A 102 20.57 -4.60 17.06
C LYS A 102 20.79 -5.38 18.36
N VAL A 103 20.14 -6.53 18.52
CA VAL A 103 20.30 -7.41 19.69
C VAL A 103 21.18 -8.63 19.41
N ASN A 104 21.93 -8.62 18.30
CA ASN A 104 22.81 -9.71 17.83
C ASN A 104 22.10 -11.05 17.54
N GLU A 105 20.80 -11.02 17.22
CA GLU A 105 20.00 -12.19 16.82
C GLU A 105 20.03 -12.36 15.28
N GLN A 106 21.21 -12.65 14.73
CA GLN A 106 21.46 -12.64 13.28
C GLN A 106 20.59 -13.64 12.49
N GLU A 107 20.42 -14.86 12.98
CA GLU A 107 19.61 -15.90 12.32
C GLU A 107 18.15 -15.47 12.16
N ARG A 108 17.59 -14.80 13.18
CA ARG A 108 16.22 -14.27 13.13
C ARG A 108 16.10 -13.10 12.17
N ALA A 109 17.11 -12.23 12.10
CA ALA A 109 17.14 -11.15 11.13
C ALA A 109 17.15 -11.69 9.69
N GLU A 110 17.97 -12.70 9.42
CA GLU A 110 18.06 -13.33 8.10
C GLU A 110 16.76 -14.02 7.69
N GLN A 111 16.04 -14.62 8.64
CA GLN A 111 14.72 -15.17 8.40
C GLN A 111 13.71 -14.10 7.99
N GLU A 112 13.62 -12.99 8.73
CA GLU A 112 12.73 -11.87 8.42
C GLU A 112 13.03 -11.25 7.04
N GLU A 113 14.32 -11.11 6.69
CA GLU A 113 14.72 -10.65 5.37
C GLU A 113 14.36 -11.65 4.26
N ALA A 114 14.47 -12.95 4.52
CA ALA A 114 14.09 -13.97 3.54
C ALA A 114 12.58 -13.90 3.25
N GLU A 115 11.76 -13.67 4.29
CA GLU A 115 10.33 -13.44 4.12
C GLU A 115 10.05 -12.16 3.32
N ALA A 116 10.73 -11.06 3.64
CA ALA A 116 10.61 -9.81 2.89
C ALA A 116 10.93 -10.00 1.39
N ARG A 117 12.02 -10.69 1.07
CA ARG A 117 12.43 -10.99 -0.32
C ARG A 117 11.37 -11.79 -1.08
N ILE A 118 10.67 -12.73 -0.42
CA ILE A 118 9.58 -13.48 -1.05
C ILE A 118 8.41 -12.54 -1.36
N LEU A 119 8.02 -11.68 -0.42
CA LEU A 119 6.92 -10.72 -0.63
C LEU A 119 7.24 -9.70 -1.73
N GLU A 120 8.49 -9.27 -1.84
CA GLU A 120 8.96 -8.33 -2.87
C GLU A 120 8.75 -8.87 -4.29
N THR A 121 8.68 -10.19 -4.49
CA THR A 121 8.41 -10.77 -5.81
C THR A 121 7.02 -10.46 -6.36
N TYR A 122 6.08 -10.01 -5.50
CA TYR A 122 4.72 -9.61 -5.88
C TYR A 122 4.57 -8.09 -6.03
N LEU A 123 5.66 -7.33 -5.85
CA LEU A 123 5.66 -5.88 -5.94
C LEU A 123 6.46 -5.42 -7.17
N PRO A 124 6.09 -4.27 -7.78
CA PRO A 124 6.98 -3.57 -8.68
C PRO A 124 8.29 -3.22 -7.96
N LYS A 125 9.40 -3.09 -8.71
CA LYS A 125 10.68 -2.64 -8.15
C LYS A 125 10.47 -1.33 -7.37
N GLN A 126 10.58 -1.43 -6.06
CA GLN A 126 10.52 -0.28 -5.15
C GLN A 126 11.75 0.59 -5.40
N LEU A 127 11.51 1.90 -5.46
CA LEU A 127 12.55 2.91 -5.56
C LEU A 127 12.86 3.41 -4.15
N ASP A 128 14.14 3.48 -3.80
CA ASP A 128 14.55 4.12 -2.56
C ASP A 128 14.59 5.65 -2.70
N ALA A 129 14.87 6.35 -1.60
CA ALA A 129 14.94 7.80 -1.59
C ALA A 129 16.06 8.35 -2.51
N GLU A 130 17.17 7.63 -2.67
CA GLU A 130 18.29 8.06 -3.52
C GLU A 130 17.94 7.94 -5.00
N GLU A 131 17.21 6.89 -5.38
CA GLU A 131 16.68 6.70 -6.74
C GLU A 131 15.50 7.64 -7.05
N LEU A 132 14.67 7.99 -6.05
CA LEU A 132 13.51 8.88 -6.21
C LEU A 132 13.90 10.34 -6.36
N ARG A 133 14.85 10.84 -5.55
CA ARG A 133 15.26 12.25 -5.54
C ARG A 133 15.59 12.82 -6.94
N PRO A 134 16.47 12.23 -7.76
CA PRO A 134 16.81 12.80 -9.07
C PRO A 134 15.62 12.80 -10.03
N GLN A 135 14.73 11.80 -9.95
CA GLN A 135 13.55 11.72 -10.81
C GLN A 135 12.48 12.75 -10.40
N ILE A 136 12.29 13.00 -9.11
CA ILE A 136 11.40 14.06 -8.61
C ILE A 136 11.92 15.43 -9.07
N ALA A 137 13.22 15.68 -8.96
CA ALA A 137 13.83 16.94 -9.39
C ALA A 137 13.65 17.18 -10.90
N ALA A 138 13.80 16.14 -11.70
CA ALA A 138 13.55 16.20 -13.14
C ALA A 138 12.09 16.58 -13.46
N LEU A 139 11.12 16.00 -12.76
CA LEU A 139 9.69 16.34 -12.95
C LEU A 139 9.37 17.78 -12.52
N ILE A 140 9.97 18.26 -11.42
CA ILE A 140 9.83 19.66 -10.99
C ILE A 140 10.32 20.59 -12.10
N ALA A 141 11.50 20.32 -12.66
CA ALA A 141 12.08 21.12 -13.74
C ALA A 141 11.27 21.02 -15.05
N GLU A 142 10.84 19.82 -15.44
CA GLU A 142 10.04 19.56 -16.65
C GLU A 142 8.71 20.32 -16.64
N HIS A 143 8.06 20.38 -15.48
CA HIS A 143 6.78 21.05 -15.31
C HIS A 143 6.89 22.53 -14.86
N GLY A 144 8.12 23.04 -14.72
CA GLY A 144 8.38 24.43 -14.29
C GLY A 144 7.79 24.75 -12.92
N LEU A 145 7.75 23.77 -12.02
CA LEU A 145 7.18 23.92 -10.68
C LEU A 145 8.23 24.53 -9.74
N SER A 146 7.80 25.41 -8.86
CA SER A 146 8.69 26.05 -7.88
C SER A 146 7.95 26.40 -6.60
N GLY A 147 8.61 26.12 -5.48
CA GLY A 147 8.11 26.45 -4.16
C GLY A 147 6.97 25.54 -3.66
N PRO A 148 6.62 25.65 -2.36
CA PRO A 148 5.64 24.78 -1.71
C PRO A 148 4.22 24.85 -2.28
N ALA A 149 3.86 25.96 -2.95
CA ALA A 149 2.51 26.17 -3.52
C ALA A 149 2.19 25.18 -4.66
N ASP A 150 3.21 24.68 -5.36
CA ASP A 150 3.05 23.75 -6.49
C ASP A 150 2.91 22.29 -6.06
N MET A 151 2.94 22.00 -4.75
CA MET A 151 2.77 20.65 -4.22
C MET A 151 1.49 19.97 -4.72
N GLY A 152 0.38 20.72 -4.79
CA GLY A 152 -0.90 20.20 -5.29
C GLY A 152 -0.87 19.79 -6.76
N LYS A 153 0.00 20.40 -7.56
CA LYS A 153 0.20 20.06 -8.99
C LYS A 153 1.20 18.91 -9.15
N LEU A 154 2.24 18.87 -8.32
CA LEU A 154 3.29 17.85 -8.39
C LEU A 154 2.80 16.48 -7.93
N MET A 155 1.99 16.41 -6.88
CA MET A 155 1.60 15.12 -6.28
C MET A 155 0.86 14.19 -7.25
N PRO A 156 -0.14 14.63 -8.04
CA PRO A 156 -0.75 13.76 -9.05
C PRO A 156 0.25 13.20 -10.06
N ILE A 157 1.22 14.01 -10.51
CA ILE A 157 2.26 13.60 -11.46
C ILE A 157 3.16 12.53 -10.83
N LEU A 158 3.57 12.72 -9.58
CA LEU A 158 4.38 11.75 -8.84
C LEU A 158 3.65 10.44 -8.61
N MET A 159 2.38 10.50 -8.20
CA MET A 159 1.57 9.31 -7.95
C MET A 159 1.40 8.47 -9.22
N GLU A 160 1.21 9.12 -10.36
CA GLU A 160 1.11 8.43 -11.64
C GLU A 160 2.47 7.86 -12.08
N ARG A 161 3.55 8.66 -11.99
CA ARG A 161 4.89 8.26 -12.44
C ARG A 161 5.49 7.12 -11.61
N PHE A 162 5.26 7.13 -10.31
CA PHE A 162 5.84 6.19 -9.35
C PHE A 162 4.82 5.19 -8.81
N LYS A 163 3.69 5.04 -9.51
CA LYS A 163 2.61 4.12 -9.16
C LYS A 163 3.16 2.72 -8.84
N GLY A 164 2.89 2.24 -7.63
CA GLY A 164 3.32 0.92 -7.15
C GLY A 164 4.82 0.77 -6.86
N ARG A 165 5.64 1.79 -7.11
CA ARG A 165 7.10 1.78 -6.92
C ARG A 165 7.59 2.65 -5.76
N ALA A 166 6.73 3.52 -5.25
CA ALA A 166 6.96 4.28 -4.03
C ALA A 166 5.62 4.59 -3.37
N ASP A 167 5.60 4.68 -2.03
CA ASP A 167 4.40 5.06 -1.31
C ASP A 167 4.19 6.59 -1.30
N GLY A 168 2.92 6.99 -1.22
CA GLY A 168 2.55 8.38 -1.30
C GLY A 168 3.10 9.27 -0.19
N ARG A 169 3.40 8.72 0.99
CA ARG A 169 3.97 9.46 2.12
C ARG A 169 5.43 9.79 1.84
N THR A 170 6.20 8.82 1.36
CA THR A 170 7.60 9.01 0.93
C THR A 170 7.69 10.01 -0.22
N LEU A 171 6.85 9.86 -1.26
CA LEU A 171 6.78 10.82 -2.37
C LEU A 171 6.45 12.23 -1.88
N SER A 172 5.47 12.36 -0.98
CA SER A 172 5.07 13.66 -0.41
C SER A 172 6.19 14.32 0.40
N GLN A 173 6.95 13.53 1.16
CA GLN A 173 8.06 14.03 1.95
C GLN A 173 9.19 14.54 1.04
N LEU A 174 9.65 13.72 0.10
CA LEU A 174 10.75 14.06 -0.80
C LEU A 174 10.41 15.25 -1.70
N ALA A 175 9.17 15.29 -2.21
CA ALA A 175 8.67 16.41 -3.01
C ALA A 175 8.68 17.73 -2.24
N ARG A 176 8.22 17.71 -0.98
CA ARG A 176 8.23 18.90 -0.11
C ARG A 176 9.67 19.36 0.16
N GLU A 177 10.58 18.44 0.47
CA GLU A 177 12.00 18.77 0.69
C GLU A 177 12.58 19.49 -0.54
N GLN A 178 12.35 18.96 -1.74
CA GLN A 178 12.89 19.56 -2.97
C GLN A 178 12.24 20.88 -3.35
N LEU A 179 10.92 21.00 -3.28
CA LEU A 179 10.22 22.25 -3.55
C LEU A 179 10.54 23.36 -2.54
N SER A 180 10.88 23.00 -1.29
CA SER A 180 11.31 23.98 -0.28
C SER A 180 12.76 24.45 -0.45
N SER A 181 13.56 23.68 -1.19
CA SER A 181 14.97 23.96 -1.48
C SER A 181 15.21 24.52 -2.90
N SER A 182 14.14 24.67 -3.69
CA SER A 182 14.14 25.20 -5.06
C SER A 182 13.64 26.64 -5.12
#